data_AF-A0A1M6IBD0-F1
#
_entry.id   AF-A0A1M6IBD0-F1
#
_cell.length_a   1.000
_cell.length_b   1.000
_cell.length_c   1.000
_cell.angle_alpha   90.00
_cell.angle_beta   90.00
_cell.angle_gamma   90.00
#
_symmetry.space_group_name_H-M   'P 1'
#
loop_
_entity.id
_entity.type
_entity.pdbx_description
1 polymer ?
#
loop_
_entity_poly.entity_id
_entity_poly.type
_entity_poly.pdbx_seq_one_letter_code
_entity_poly.pdbx_strand_id
1 'polypeptide(L)' 'MNVSLTDKLVQFVNQLVEQGRYRSASEVVREGLRLLEIREAQLQPKPETKKKPKS' A
#
# COMPACT_ATOMS: atom_id res chain seq x y z
N MET A 1 7.26 -13.42 -4.99
CA MET A 1 5.83 -13.66 -4.68
C MET A 1 5.03 -13.28 -5.92
N ASN A 2 4.07 -14.10 -6.35
CA ASN A 2 3.15 -13.78 -7.45
C ASN A 2 1.78 -13.45 -6.86
N VAL A 3 1.13 -12.41 -7.36
CA VAL A 3 -0.19 -11.97 -6.88
C VAL A 3 -1.17 -11.89 -8.04
N SER A 4 -2.34 -12.49 -7.86
CA SER A 4 -3.42 -12.42 -8.86
C SER A 4 -4.30 -11.22 -8.58
N LEU A 5 -4.57 -10.43 -9.62
CA LEU A 5 -5.47 -9.30 -9.57
C LEU A 5 -6.81 -9.66 -10.22
N THR A 6 -7.88 -9.00 -9.80
CA THR A 6 -9.17 -9.07 -10.51
C THR A 6 -9.06 -8.35 -11.86
N ASP A 7 -9.92 -8.70 -12.83
CA ASP A 7 -9.88 -8.10 -14.17
C ASP A 7 -9.95 -6.57 -14.15
N LYS A 8 -10.77 -6.01 -13.25
CA LYS A 8 -10.89 -4.57 -13.05
C LYS A 8 -9.56 -3.94 -12.62
N LEU A 9 -8.81 -4.59 -11.74
CA LEU A 9 -7.52 -4.09 -11.26
C LEU A 9 -6.44 -4.26 -12.33
N VAL A 10 -6.49 -5.33 -13.13
CA VAL A 10 -5.61 -5.50 -14.28
C VAL A 10 -5.80 -4.36 -15.28
N GLN A 11 -7.05 -4.04 -15.64
CA GLN A 11 -7.35 -2.92 -16.54
C GLN A 11 -6.83 -1.59 -15.99
N PHE A 12 -7.06 -1.31 -14.71
CA PHE A 12 -6.57 -0.10 -14.07
C PHE A 12 -5.03 0.01 -14.11
N VAL A 13 -4.32 -1.08 -13.78
CA VAL A 13 -2.85 -1.12 -13.82
C VAL A 13 -2.33 -0.91 -15.24
N ASN A 14 -2.94 -1.57 -16.23
CA ASN A 14 -2.55 -1.44 -17.63
C ASN A 14 -2.73 0.01 -18.12
N GLN A 15 -3.87 0.65 -17.82
CA GLN A 15 -4.10 2.05 -18.17
C GLN A 15 -3.02 3.00 -17.60
N LEU A 16 -2.57 2.74 -16.36
CA LEU A 16 -1.52 3.55 -15.73
C LEU A 16 -0.15 3.38 -16.39
N VAL A 17 0.16 2.17 -16.85
CA VAL A 17 1.41 1.87 -17.57
C VAL A 17 1.37 2.42 -19.00
N GLU A 18 0.25 2.22 -19.71
CA GLU A 18 0.05 2.72 -21.07
C GLU A 18 0.11 4.26 -21.15
N GLN A 19 -0.37 4.94 -20.10
CA GLN A 19 -0.27 6.40 -19.99
C GLN A 19 1.14 6.89 -19.64
N GLY A 20 2.10 5.98 -19.48
CA GLY A 20 3.49 6.29 -19.14
C GLY A 20 3.69 6.79 -17.70
N ARG A 21 2.65 6.74 -16.85
CA ARG A 21 2.78 7.15 -15.44
C ARG A 21 3.66 6.20 -14.63
N TYR A 22 3.72 4.94 -15.03
CA TYR A 22 4.56 3.92 -14.42
C TYR A 22 5.19 3.04 -15.51
N ARG A 23 6.38 2.49 -15.23
CA ARG A 23 7.14 1.68 -16.19
C ARG A 23 6.73 0.22 -16.19
N SER A 24 6.03 -0.24 -15.16
CA SER A 24 5.59 -1.63 -15.04
C SER A 24 4.41 -1.80 -14.08
N ALA A 25 3.66 -2.90 -14.25
CA ALA A 25 2.61 -3.30 -13.32
C ALA A 25 3.13 -3.44 -11.87
N SER A 26 4.32 -4.03 -11.71
CA SER A 26 4.95 -4.20 -10.40
C SER A 26 5.22 -2.86 -9.70
N GLU A 27 5.47 -1.79 -10.45
CA GLU A 27 5.66 -0.46 -9.90
C GLU A 27 4.35 0.13 -9.38
N VAL A 28 3.26 0.01 -10.15
CA VAL A 28 1.91 0.42 -9.73
C VAL A 28 1.50 -0.28 -8.44
N VAL A 29 1.71 -1.60 -8.38
CA VAL A 29 1.35 -2.41 -7.20
C VAL A 29 2.15 -1.97 -5.97
N ARG A 30 3.47 -1.73 -6.11
CA ARG A 30 4.30 -1.22 -5.00
C ARG A 30 3.83 0.13 -4.51
N GLU A 31 3.43 1.03 -5.41
CA GLU A 31 2.88 2.34 -5.03
C GLU A 31 1.58 2.19 -4.23
N GLY A 32 0.66 1.34 -4.71
CA GLY A 32 -0.58 1.04 -4.01
C GLY A 32 -0.36 0.46 -2.60
N LEU A 33 0.61 -0.46 -2.46
CA LEU A 33 0.97 -1.03 -1.16
C LEU A 33 1.62 -0.01 -0.23
N ARG A 34 2.46 0.90 -0.75
CA ARG A 34 3.04 1.99 0.07
C ARG A 34 1.96 2.92 0.61
N LEU A 35 0.98 3.29 -0.21
CA LEU A 35 -0.15 4.11 0.22
C LEU A 35 -0.99 3.39 1.30
N LEU A 36 -1.19 2.08 1.14
CA LEU A 36 -1.84 1.26 2.16
C LEU A 36 -1.05 1.25 3.47
N GLU A 37 0.26 1.02 3.42
CA GLU A 37 1.13 1.03 4.60
C GLU A 37 1.08 2.38 5.35
N ILE A 38 1.13 3.50 4.62
CA ILE A 38 1.00 4.84 5.20
C ILE A 38 -0.34 5.01 5.90
N ARG A 39 -1.44 4.56 5.27
CA ARG A 39 -2.78 4.61 5.86
C ARG A 39 -2.87 3.76 7.12
N GLU A 40 -2.36 2.54 7.09
CA GLU A 40 -2.36 1.64 8.26
C GLU A 40 -1.53 2.23 9.41
N ALA A 41 -0.38 2.85 9.12
CA ALA A 41 0.44 3.52 10.13
C ALA A 41 -0.28 4.70 10.81
N GLN A 42 -1.17 5.40 10.09
CA GLN A 42 -1.99 6.49 10.64
C GLN A 42 -3.17 5.97 11.49
N LEU A 43 -3.69 4.79 11.15
CA LEU A 43 -4.79 4.17 11.89
C LEU A 43 -4.32 3.44 13.15
N GLN A 44 -3.04 3.11 13.25
CA GLN A 44 -2.49 2.53 14.48
C GLN A 44 -2.57 3.54 15.62
N PRO A 45 -3.30 3.24 16.71
CA PRO A 45 -3.25 4.06 17.90
C PRO A 45 -1.80 4.06 18.38
N LYS A 46 -1.23 5.26 18.52
CA LYS A 46 0.10 5.47 19.10
C LYS A 46 0.17 4.62 20.38
N PRO A 47 1.12 3.67 20.49
CA PRO A 47 1.14 2.79 21.66
C PRO A 47 1.17 3.69 22.88
N GLU A 48 0.09 3.65 23.67
CA GLU A 48 0.02 4.37 24.92
C GLU A 48 1.29 4.02 25.66
N THR A 49 2.11 5.03 25.92
CA THR A 49 3.25 4.92 26.80
C THR A 49 2.66 4.51 28.15
N LYS A 50 2.58 3.19 28.39
CA LYS A 50 2.29 2.64 29.70
C LYS A 50 3.35 3.22 30.61
N LYS A 51 3.02 4.31 31.29
CA LYS A 51 3.77 4.83 32.43
C LYS A 51 3.82 3.64 33.38
N LYS A 52 4.96 2.96 33.42
CA LYS A 52 5.20 1.90 34.42
C LYS A 52 4.89 2.52 35.78
N PRO A 53 3.96 1.97 36.57
CA PRO A 53 3.83 2.41 37.95
C PRO A 53 5.18 2.14 38.62
N LYS A 54 5.77 3.19 39.20
CA LYS A 54 6.87 3.03 40.16
C LYS A 54 6.34 2.18 41.29
N SER A 55 6.91 1.00 41.48
CA SER A 55 6.87 0.25 42.74
C SER A 55 8.23 -0.37 42.99
#